data_AF-A0A9P6D393-F1
#
_entry.id   AF-A0A9P6D393-F1
#
_cell.length_a   1.000
_cell.length_b   1.000
_cell.length_c   1.000
_cell.angle_alpha   90.00
_cell.angle_beta   90.00
_cell.angle_gamma   90.00
#
_symmetry.space_group_name_H-M   'P 1'
#
loop_
_entity.id
_entity.type
_entity.pdbx_description
1 polymer ?
#
loop_
_entity_poly.entity_id
_entity_poly.type
_entity_poly.pdbx_seq_one_letter_code
_entity_poly.pdbx_strand_id
1 'polypeptide(L)'
;MPTPSESLSHQSTTIVDSVQNTPRIQIATVTNADAFGSSLLTGGSMFDLQDMPRVTPTARTMIVATPQNDVEGRASPGASQAEWLGTLSILSPAGLSQRPRDKPFPPRILDIIERGEEEIWVIIGVWVNPEYRRRGIGRLLLQHALNIIRTQPDEQESCDGVSELLNADETAPKARRVKNKKLVMLYVRENNDIAREMYEKAGFVAEKDAVLNEVDDVEISGWMSMYINN
;
A
#
# COMPACT_ATOMS: atom_id res chain seq x y z
N MET A 1 30.34 9.61 13.53
CA MET A 1 29.52 9.46 12.31
C MET A 1 28.06 9.61 12.72
N PRO A 2 27.30 10.57 12.15
CA PRO A 2 25.89 10.73 12.49
C PRO A 2 25.07 9.65 11.77
N THR A 3 24.17 8.99 12.51
CA THR A 3 23.12 8.12 11.97
C THR A 3 22.09 8.95 11.21
N PRO A 4 21.57 8.48 10.07
CA PRO A 4 20.53 9.20 9.34
C PRO A 4 19.25 9.27 10.19
N SER A 5 18.79 10.48 10.45
CA SER A 5 17.52 10.79 11.09
C SER A 5 16.38 10.43 10.14
N GLU A 6 15.60 9.41 10.47
CA GLU A 6 14.37 9.06 9.75
C GLU A 6 13.32 10.16 9.92
N SER A 7 12.82 10.70 8.80
CA SER A 7 11.76 11.71 8.79
C SER A 7 10.39 11.02 8.78
N LEU A 8 9.74 10.99 9.95
CA LEU A 8 8.32 10.66 10.07
C LEU A 8 7.49 11.86 9.58
N SER A 9 6.74 11.67 8.49
CA SER A 9 5.74 12.65 8.05
C SER A 9 4.38 12.28 8.66
N HIS A 10 3.80 13.20 9.43
CA HIS A 10 2.51 13.00 10.09
C HIS A 10 1.39 13.67 9.30
N GLN A 11 0.47 12.89 8.74
CA GLN A 11 -0.84 13.37 8.28
C GLN A 11 -1.90 12.81 9.22
N SER A 12 -2.63 13.69 9.94
CA SER A 12 -3.64 13.29 10.93
C SER A 12 -5.05 13.55 10.39
N THR A 13 -5.93 12.54 10.46
CA THR A 13 -7.38 12.68 10.16
C THR A 13 -8.18 12.20 11.37
N THR A 14 -9.08 13.04 11.88
CA THR A 14 -9.89 12.78 13.09
C THR A 14 -11.36 12.63 12.72
N ILE A 15 -12.01 11.53 13.15
CA ILE A 15 -13.47 11.31 13.01
C ILE A 15 -14.08 11.29 14.42
N VAL A 16 -15.16 12.04 14.66
CA VAL A 16 -15.82 12.18 15.96
C VAL A 16 -17.26 11.68 15.84
N ASP A 17 -17.61 10.60 16.54
CA ASP A 17 -18.99 10.15 16.77
C ASP A 17 -19.13 9.59 18.19
N SER A 18 -20.32 9.74 18.77
CA SER A 18 -20.56 9.64 20.22
C SER A 18 -21.11 8.29 20.70
N VAL A 19 -20.82 7.95 21.98
CA VAL A 19 -21.46 6.95 22.89
C VAL A 19 -20.82 5.55 23.07
N GLN A 20 -19.63 5.28 22.53
CA GLN A 20 -18.75 4.25 23.10
C GLN A 20 -17.34 4.82 23.19
N ASN A 21 -16.65 4.59 24.32
CA ASN A 21 -15.29 5.06 24.60
C ASN A 21 -14.28 4.33 23.68
N THR A 22 -14.45 4.54 22.38
CA THR A 22 -13.66 3.94 21.33
C THR A 22 -12.36 4.73 21.32
N PRO A 23 -11.20 4.08 21.49
CA PRO A 23 -9.93 4.78 21.44
C PRO A 23 -9.86 5.52 20.10
N ARG A 24 -9.53 6.81 20.15
CA ARG A 24 -9.23 7.56 18.95
C ARG A 24 -8.06 6.88 18.25
N ILE A 25 -8.14 6.73 16.93
CA ILE A 25 -7.13 6.02 16.13
C ILE A 25 -6.32 7.06 15.37
N GLN A 26 -5.00 6.97 15.48
CA GLN A 26 -4.07 7.73 14.67
C GLN A 26 -3.53 6.84 13.56
N ILE A 27 -3.45 7.37 12.34
CA ILE A 27 -2.83 6.71 11.20
C ILE A 27 -1.50 7.40 10.91
N ALA A 28 -0.44 6.63 10.71
CA ALA A 28 0.87 7.13 10.32
C ALA A 28 1.38 6.39 9.09
N THR A 29 2.11 7.10 8.23
CA THR A 29 2.76 6.55 7.05
C THR A 29 4.25 6.40 7.32
N VAL A 30 4.80 5.24 6.97
CA VAL A 30 6.19 4.87 7.14
C VAL A 30 6.74 4.45 5.79
N THR A 31 7.64 5.28 5.24
CA THR A 31 8.22 5.14 3.90
C THR A 31 9.54 4.35 3.88
N ASN A 32 9.91 3.70 4.98
CA ASN A 32 11.10 2.85 5.07
C ASN A 32 10.77 1.54 5.82
N ALA A 33 9.76 0.83 5.31
CA ALA A 33 9.22 -0.35 5.97
C ALA A 33 10.22 -1.50 6.13
N ASP A 34 11.24 -1.56 5.27
CA ASP A 34 12.28 -2.60 5.32
C ASP A 34 13.27 -2.39 6.48
N ALA A 35 13.25 -1.23 7.15
CA ALA A 35 13.94 -1.02 8.41
C ALA A 35 13.25 -1.74 9.59
N PHE A 36 11.98 -2.12 9.44
CA PHE A 36 11.23 -2.84 10.46
C PHE A 36 11.50 -4.33 10.31
N GLY A 37 12.32 -4.86 11.23
CA GLY A 37 12.62 -6.28 11.30
C GLY A 37 11.36 -7.15 11.33
N SER A 38 11.42 -8.26 10.61
CA SER A 38 10.38 -9.30 10.46
C SER A 38 9.74 -9.75 11.79
N SER A 39 10.40 -9.53 12.94
CA SER A 39 9.90 -9.86 14.28
C SER A 39 8.59 -9.16 14.65
N LEU A 40 8.31 -7.96 14.12
CA LEU A 40 7.09 -7.20 14.41
C LEU A 40 5.87 -7.65 13.59
N LEU A 41 6.08 -8.45 12.53
CA LEU A 41 5.03 -8.97 11.64
C LEU A 41 4.68 -10.44 11.93
N THR A 42 4.94 -10.91 13.16
CA THR A 42 4.80 -12.31 13.61
C THR A 42 3.39 -12.90 13.45
N GLY A 43 2.39 -12.10 13.07
CA GLY A 43 1.09 -12.58 12.58
C GLY A 43 1.10 -12.94 11.10
N GLY A 44 1.83 -13.98 10.70
CA GLY A 44 1.60 -14.71 9.44
C GLY A 44 1.51 -13.87 8.15
N SER A 45 2.41 -12.89 7.96
CA SER A 45 2.55 -12.24 6.65
C SER A 45 2.91 -13.31 5.60
N MET A 46 2.09 -13.44 4.55
CA MET A 46 2.31 -14.39 3.45
C MET A 46 3.52 -14.04 2.57
N PHE A 47 4.14 -12.88 2.80
CA PHE A 47 5.36 -12.46 2.14
C PHE A 47 6.51 -12.69 3.11
N ASP A 48 7.32 -13.70 2.82
CA ASP A 48 8.60 -13.90 3.49
C ASP A 48 9.57 -12.82 2.99
N LEU A 49 10.00 -11.96 3.91
CA LEU A 49 10.78 -10.76 3.61
C LEU A 49 12.22 -10.87 4.14
N GLN A 50 12.60 -12.01 4.72
CA GLN A 50 13.87 -12.13 5.44
C GLN A 50 15.10 -12.12 4.51
N ASP A 51 14.96 -12.53 3.25
CA ASP A 51 16.10 -12.76 2.34
C ASP A 51 16.19 -11.79 1.15
N MET A 52 15.46 -10.67 1.18
CA MET A 52 15.42 -9.74 0.05
C MET A 52 16.48 -8.63 0.15
N PRO A 53 17.17 -8.28 -0.96
CA PRO A 53 17.99 -7.06 -1.00
C PRO A 53 17.11 -5.86 -0.64
N ARG A 54 17.62 -5.01 0.25
CA ARG A 54 16.90 -3.83 0.78
C ARG A 54 16.23 -3.08 -0.37
N VAL A 55 14.90 -3.04 -0.36
CA VAL A 55 14.18 -2.30 -1.39
C VAL A 55 14.52 -0.83 -1.20
N THR A 56 14.64 -0.11 -2.31
CA THR A 56 14.75 1.35 -2.25
C THR A 56 13.56 1.87 -1.43
N PRO A 57 13.75 2.73 -0.41
CA PRO A 57 12.68 3.16 0.50
C PRO A 57 11.40 3.64 -0.21
N THR A 58 11.56 4.20 -1.41
CA THR A 58 10.47 4.67 -2.26
C THR A 58 9.51 3.58 -2.76
N ALA A 59 9.94 2.32 -2.85
CA ALA A 59 9.16 1.29 -3.53
C ALA A 59 8.06 0.66 -2.66
N ARG A 60 8.15 0.79 -1.33
CA ARG A 60 7.15 0.23 -0.40
C ARG A 60 6.75 1.24 0.66
N THR A 61 5.44 1.45 0.78
CA THR A 61 4.86 2.28 1.83
C THR A 61 4.12 1.42 2.83
N MET A 62 4.45 1.54 4.11
CA MET A 62 3.68 0.92 5.20
C MET A 62 2.85 1.98 5.91
N ILE A 63 1.62 1.61 6.27
CA ILE A 63 0.69 2.42 7.02
C ILE A 63 0.44 1.70 8.34
N VAL A 64 0.49 2.42 9.45
CA VAL A 64 0.28 1.87 10.78
C VAL A 64 -0.85 2.63 11.46
N ALA A 65 -1.74 1.89 12.13
CA ALA A 65 -2.74 2.44 13.02
C ALA A 65 -2.29 2.25 14.48
N THR A 66 -2.31 3.33 15.27
CA THR A 66 -1.97 3.34 16.70
C THR A 66 -3.08 4.01 17.50
N PRO A 67 -3.23 3.75 18.80
CA PRO A 67 -4.11 4.56 19.63
C PRO A 67 -3.58 6.00 19.68
N GLN A 68 -4.49 6.97 19.57
CA GLN A 68 -4.18 8.37 19.79
C GLN A 68 -4.09 8.58 21.30
N ASN A 69 -2.88 8.82 21.80
CA ASN A 69 -2.67 9.20 23.18
C ASN A 69 -3.05 10.67 23.33
N ASP A 70 -4.19 10.97 23.96
CA ASP A 70 -4.64 12.34 24.27
C ASP A 70 -3.74 13.04 25.33
N VAL A 71 -2.53 12.55 25.60
CA VAL A 71 -1.67 13.06 26.67
C VAL A 71 -0.79 14.18 26.15
N GLU A 72 -1.34 15.38 26.08
CA GLU A 72 -0.56 16.61 26.07
C GLU A 72 0.30 16.68 27.35
N GLY A 73 1.57 16.29 27.27
CA GLY A 73 2.60 16.79 28.19
C GLY A 73 3.13 15.88 29.30
N ARG A 74 2.75 14.59 29.38
CA ARG A 74 3.47 13.63 30.23
C ARG A 74 3.66 12.29 29.52
N ALA A 75 4.68 12.24 28.66
CA ALA A 75 5.26 10.96 28.29
C ALA A 75 5.68 10.27 29.60
N SER A 76 4.96 9.23 30.00
CA SER A 76 5.41 8.40 31.12
C SER A 76 6.77 7.84 30.73
N PRO A 77 7.85 8.11 31.49
CA PRO A 77 9.17 7.56 31.21
C PRO A 77 9.08 6.05 31.45
N GLY A 78 8.88 5.30 30.37
CA GLY A 78 8.54 3.88 30.42
C GLY A 78 7.32 3.47 29.59
N ALA A 79 6.68 4.40 28.86
CA ALA A 79 5.67 4.06 27.87
C ALA A 79 6.28 3.10 26.84
N SER A 80 5.92 1.83 27.00
CA SER A 80 6.23 0.73 26.11
C SER A 80 5.91 1.11 24.67
N GLN A 81 6.68 0.56 23.73
CA GLN A 81 6.48 0.63 22.28
C GLN A 81 5.01 0.88 21.92
N ALA A 82 4.76 1.93 21.12
CA ALA A 82 3.41 2.30 20.69
C ALA A 82 2.67 1.07 20.16
N GLU A 83 1.55 0.73 20.79
CA GLU A 83 0.77 -0.45 20.41
C GLU A 83 0.21 -0.30 19.00
N TRP A 84 0.48 -1.27 18.13
CA TRP A 84 -0.05 -1.28 16.77
C TRP A 84 -1.42 -1.94 16.75
N LEU A 85 -2.43 -1.16 16.35
CA LEU A 85 -3.80 -1.64 16.18
C LEU A 85 -4.01 -2.30 14.83
N GLY A 86 -3.19 -1.93 13.84
CA GLY A 86 -3.24 -2.51 12.50
C GLY A 86 -2.15 -1.97 11.59
N THR A 87 -1.92 -2.68 10.49
CA THR A 87 -0.93 -2.32 9.47
C THR A 87 -1.47 -2.57 8.07
N LEU A 88 -1.02 -1.79 7.10
CA LEU A 88 -1.25 -2.00 5.68
C LEU A 88 0.04 -1.73 4.90
N SER A 89 0.39 -2.58 3.94
CA SER A 89 1.55 -2.36 3.07
C SER A 89 1.11 -2.19 1.61
N ILE A 90 1.67 -1.16 0.95
CA ILE A 90 1.50 -0.87 -0.47
C ILE A 90 2.85 -0.99 -1.16
N LEU A 91 2.86 -1.57 -2.36
CA LEU A 91 3.99 -1.59 -3.27
C LEU A 91 3.71 -0.62 -4.43
N SER A 92 4.67 0.26 -4.70
CA SER A 92 4.63 1.17 -5.84
C SER A 92 5.04 0.43 -7.13
N PRO A 93 4.81 1.03 -8.32
CA PRO A 93 5.24 0.47 -9.59
C PRO A 93 6.74 0.19 -9.63
N ALA A 94 7.55 1.11 -9.10
CA ALA A 94 8.99 0.91 -8.98
C ALA A 94 9.35 -0.32 -8.12
N GLY A 95 8.52 -0.64 -7.11
CA GLY A 95 8.71 -1.84 -6.28
C GLY A 95 8.29 -3.14 -6.97
N LEU A 96 7.36 -3.08 -7.92
CA LEU A 96 6.86 -4.24 -8.66
C LEU A 96 7.83 -4.78 -9.72
N SER A 97 8.67 -3.93 -10.29
CA SER A 97 9.67 -4.33 -11.30
C SER A 97 10.86 -5.08 -10.68
N GLN A 98 11.09 -4.91 -9.38
CA GLN A 98 12.28 -5.43 -8.69
C GLN A 98 12.06 -6.80 -8.01
N ARG A 99 10.81 -7.28 -7.90
CA ARG A 99 10.49 -8.45 -7.06
C ARG A 99 10.02 -9.66 -7.88
N PRO A 100 10.56 -10.86 -7.62
CA PRO A 100 9.92 -12.09 -8.05
C PRO A 100 8.52 -12.16 -7.44
N ARG A 101 7.55 -12.61 -8.24
CA ARG A 101 6.14 -12.65 -7.88
C ARG A 101 5.77 -14.05 -7.47
N ASP A 102 5.28 -14.22 -6.25
CA ASP A 102 4.80 -15.51 -5.74
C ASP A 102 3.53 -15.98 -6.48
N LYS A 103 2.75 -15.03 -7.01
CA LYS A 103 1.51 -15.29 -7.74
C LYS A 103 1.52 -14.56 -9.08
N PRO A 104 1.16 -15.23 -10.18
CA PRO A 104 1.05 -14.58 -11.47
C PRO A 104 -0.12 -13.58 -11.43
N PHE A 105 0.04 -12.45 -12.12
CA PHE A 105 -1.08 -11.56 -12.37
C PHE A 105 -2.02 -12.18 -13.40
N PRO A 106 -3.31 -11.78 -13.42
CA PRO A 106 -4.21 -12.13 -14.52
C PRO A 106 -3.61 -11.70 -15.87
N PRO A 107 -3.79 -12.47 -16.96
CA PRO A 107 -3.15 -12.18 -18.25
C PRO A 107 -3.37 -10.76 -18.75
N ARG A 108 -4.60 -10.25 -18.64
CA ARG A 108 -4.94 -8.86 -19.01
C ARG A 108 -4.06 -7.81 -18.32
N ILE A 109 -3.68 -8.05 -17.07
CA ILE A 109 -2.86 -7.15 -16.28
C ILE A 109 -1.42 -7.19 -16.77
N LEU A 110 -0.91 -8.38 -17.13
CA LEU A 110 0.41 -8.51 -17.74
C LEU A 110 0.49 -7.69 -19.03
N ASP A 111 -0.53 -7.78 -19.88
CA ASP A 111 -0.57 -6.99 -21.12
C ASP A 111 -0.54 -5.47 -20.85
N ILE A 112 -1.21 -5.01 -19.78
CA ILE A 112 -1.21 -3.61 -19.36
C ILE A 112 0.19 -3.17 -18.90
N ILE A 113 0.89 -4.02 -18.13
CA ILE A 113 2.26 -3.77 -17.67
C ILE A 113 3.20 -3.68 -18.88
N GLU A 114 3.10 -4.62 -19.82
CA GLU A 114 3.95 -4.68 -21.01
C GLU A 114 3.78 -3.45 -21.91
N ARG A 115 2.56 -2.94 -22.04
CA ARG A 115 2.28 -1.73 -22.82
C ARG A 115 2.63 -0.44 -22.08
N GLY A 116 2.84 -0.49 -20.76
CA GLY A 116 3.12 0.69 -19.95
C GLY A 116 1.99 1.72 -19.94
N GLU A 117 0.75 1.28 -20.18
CA GLU A 117 -0.43 2.15 -20.30
C GLU A 117 -0.96 2.64 -18.95
N GLU A 118 -0.71 1.87 -17.88
CA GLU A 118 -1.27 2.11 -16.56
C GLU A 118 -0.21 1.94 -15.48
N GLU A 119 -0.37 2.71 -14.42
CA GLU A 119 0.48 2.66 -13.24
C GLU A 119 -0.12 1.65 -12.25
N ILE A 120 0.56 0.52 -12.06
CA ILE A 120 0.07 -0.57 -11.20
C ILE A 120 0.60 -0.43 -9.79
N TRP A 121 -0.34 -0.40 -8.84
CA TRP A 121 -0.12 -0.37 -7.41
C TRP A 121 -0.62 -1.67 -6.78
N VAL A 122 0.11 -2.23 -5.81
CA VAL A 122 -0.33 -3.47 -5.14
C VAL A 122 -0.44 -3.28 -3.64
N ILE A 123 -1.60 -3.59 -3.07
CA ILE A 123 -1.77 -3.75 -1.63
C ILE A 123 -1.34 -5.17 -1.27
N ILE A 124 -0.23 -5.26 -0.55
CA ILE A 124 0.43 -6.52 -0.17
C ILE A 124 -0.38 -7.23 0.93
N GLY A 125 -0.84 -6.48 1.92
CA GLY A 125 -1.53 -7.06 3.06
C GLY A 125 -2.10 -6.01 3.99
N VAL A 126 -3.15 -6.43 4.70
CA VAL A 126 -3.82 -5.66 5.74
C VAL A 126 -3.94 -6.56 6.97
N TRP A 127 -3.50 -6.06 8.11
CA TRP A 127 -3.64 -6.73 9.39
C TRP A 127 -4.28 -5.78 10.39
N VAL A 128 -5.17 -6.32 11.23
CA VAL A 128 -5.79 -5.60 12.33
C VAL A 128 -5.73 -6.51 13.56
N ASN A 129 -5.25 -5.95 14.67
CA ASN A 129 -5.21 -6.61 15.96
C ASN A 129 -6.60 -7.21 16.27
N PRO A 130 -6.69 -8.52 16.59
CA PRO A 130 -7.97 -9.19 16.88
C PRO A 130 -8.89 -8.43 17.84
N GLU A 131 -8.35 -7.83 18.90
CA GLU A 131 -9.12 -7.09 19.92
C GLU A 131 -9.76 -5.80 19.40
N TYR A 132 -9.26 -5.31 18.27
CA TYR A 132 -9.67 -4.07 17.61
C TYR A 132 -10.39 -4.31 16.28
N ARG A 133 -10.65 -5.58 15.90
CA ARG A 133 -11.44 -5.90 14.70
C ARG A 133 -12.87 -5.39 14.81
N ARG A 134 -13.51 -5.21 13.66
CA ARG A 134 -14.88 -4.67 13.52
C ARG A 134 -15.07 -3.24 14.04
N ARG A 135 -13.98 -2.52 14.32
CA ARG A 135 -13.99 -1.08 14.70
C ARG A 135 -13.64 -0.14 13.53
N GLY A 136 -13.70 -0.64 12.29
CA GLY A 136 -13.43 0.16 11.09
C GLY A 136 -11.94 0.42 10.78
N ILE A 137 -10.99 -0.07 11.58
CA ILE A 137 -9.54 0.17 11.38
C ILE A 137 -9.06 -0.29 9.99
N GLY A 138 -9.44 -1.50 9.55
CA GLY A 138 -9.04 -2.00 8.22
C GLY A 138 -9.53 -1.09 7.08
N ARG A 139 -10.75 -0.56 7.21
CA ARG A 139 -11.31 0.41 6.27
C ARG A 139 -10.54 1.74 6.33
N LEU A 140 -10.19 2.24 7.51
CA LEU A 140 -9.40 3.48 7.66
C LEU A 140 -8.02 3.35 7.02
N LEU A 141 -7.33 2.24 7.28
CA LEU A 141 -6.04 1.93 6.66
C LEU A 141 -6.15 1.91 5.13
N LEU A 142 -7.16 1.21 4.59
CA LEU A 142 -7.41 1.13 3.16
C LEU A 142 -7.73 2.49 2.54
N GLN A 143 -8.58 3.29 3.18
CA GLN A 143 -8.90 4.64 2.70
C GLN A 143 -7.66 5.54 2.66
N HIS A 144 -6.81 5.47 3.69
CA HIS A 144 -5.54 6.20 3.73
C HIS A 144 -4.59 5.73 2.62
N ALA A 145 -4.51 4.41 2.39
CA ALA A 145 -3.73 3.83 1.31
C ALA A 145 -4.15 4.34 -0.07
N LEU A 146 -5.45 4.31 -0.35
CA LEU A 146 -5.99 4.80 -1.62
C LEU A 146 -5.77 6.32 -1.77
N ASN A 147 -5.80 7.08 -0.68
CA ASN A 147 -5.46 8.50 -0.70
C ASN A 147 -3.99 8.73 -1.06
N ILE A 148 -3.06 7.98 -0.45
CA ILE A 148 -1.63 8.05 -0.80
C ILE A 148 -1.44 7.81 -2.30
N ILE A 149 -2.03 6.72 -2.83
CA ILE A 149 -1.92 6.35 -4.25
C ILE A 149 -2.48 7.46 -5.16
N ARG A 150 -3.62 8.06 -4.81
CA ARG A 150 -4.19 9.21 -5.56
C ARG A 150 -3.22 10.39 -5.60
N THR A 151 -2.66 10.76 -4.46
CA THR A 151 -1.86 11.98 -4.30
C THR A 151 -0.41 11.84 -4.76
N GLN A 152 0.08 10.62 -4.96
CA GLN A 152 1.45 10.41 -5.43
C GLN A 152 1.62 10.98 -6.85
N PRO A 153 2.69 11.75 -7.11
CA PRO A 153 3.01 12.20 -8.46
C PRO A 153 3.39 10.99 -9.32
N ASP A 154 3.08 11.04 -10.60
CA ASP A 154 3.45 9.99 -11.54
C ASP A 154 4.99 9.89 -11.58
N GLU A 155 5.57 8.76 -11.15
CA GLU A 155 7.04 8.61 -10.96
C GLU A 155 7.85 8.73 -12.28
N GLN A 156 7.19 8.79 -13.44
CA GLN A 156 7.82 8.94 -14.76
C GLN A 156 8.54 10.27 -14.99
N GLU A 157 8.43 11.25 -14.08
CA GLU A 157 9.04 12.58 -14.27
C GLU A 157 10.58 12.62 -14.11
N SER A 158 11.24 11.53 -13.69
CA SER A 158 12.67 11.60 -13.31
C SER A 158 13.69 11.11 -14.36
N CYS A 159 13.30 10.59 -15.52
CA CYS A 159 14.26 10.11 -16.53
C CYS A 159 14.57 11.10 -17.66
N ASP A 160 13.85 12.23 -17.76
CA ASP A 160 14.10 13.24 -18.80
C ASP A 160 15.28 14.20 -18.48
N GLY A 161 15.89 14.07 -17.29
CA GLY A 161 16.96 14.98 -16.82
C GLY A 161 18.30 14.91 -17.56
N VAL A 162 18.42 14.13 -18.65
CA VAL A 162 19.66 14.06 -19.47
C VAL A 162 19.43 14.51 -20.92
N SER A 163 18.18 14.64 -21.38
CA SER A 163 17.89 15.06 -22.77
C SER A 163 17.72 16.58 -22.94
N GLU A 164 17.59 17.34 -21.85
CA GLU A 164 17.33 18.79 -21.91
C GLU A 164 18.56 19.66 -22.24
N LEU A 165 19.77 19.07 -22.31
CA LEU A 165 20.98 19.82 -22.63
C LEU A 165 21.37 19.84 -24.11
N LEU A 166 20.62 19.19 -25.02
CA LEU A 166 21.12 19.02 -26.40
C LEU A 166 20.28 19.59 -27.55
N ASN A 167 19.03 20.04 -27.43
CA ASN A 167 18.34 20.64 -28.59
C ASN A 167 17.33 21.73 -28.21
N ALA A 168 17.78 22.99 -28.23
CA ALA A 168 16.96 24.19 -28.13
C ALA A 168 16.23 24.50 -29.47
N ASP A 169 15.34 23.61 -29.90
CA ASP A 169 14.37 23.92 -30.95
C ASP A 169 13.00 24.16 -30.30
N GLU A 170 12.70 25.42 -30.00
CA GLU A 170 11.47 25.90 -29.34
C GLU A 170 10.17 25.61 -30.14
N THR A 171 10.28 25.01 -31.33
CA THR A 171 9.13 24.78 -32.22
C THR A 171 8.49 23.40 -32.12
N ALA A 172 9.07 22.45 -31.37
CA ALA A 172 8.47 21.14 -31.20
C ALA A 172 7.19 21.21 -30.34
N PRO A 173 6.04 20.72 -30.83
CA PRO A 173 4.79 20.76 -30.08
C PRO A 173 4.94 19.99 -28.77
N LYS A 174 4.69 20.67 -27.64
CA LYS A 174 4.71 20.06 -26.30
C LYS A 174 3.84 18.82 -26.32
N ALA A 175 4.45 17.64 -26.27
CA ALA A 175 3.76 16.38 -26.25
C ALA A 175 2.74 16.42 -25.10
N ARG A 176 1.46 16.26 -25.44
CA ARG A 176 0.37 16.33 -24.48
C ARG A 176 0.53 15.14 -23.53
N ARG A 177 1.01 15.39 -22.32
CA ARG A 177 1.21 14.36 -21.29
C ARG A 177 -0.13 13.66 -21.04
N VAL A 178 -0.22 12.39 -21.41
CA VAL A 178 -1.36 11.54 -21.09
C VAL A 178 -1.18 11.16 -19.62
N LYS A 179 -2.14 11.56 -18.76
CA LYS A 179 -2.15 11.08 -17.37
C LYS A 179 -2.34 9.57 -17.41
N ASN A 180 -1.40 8.83 -16.85
CA ASN A 180 -1.54 7.38 -16.76
C ASN A 180 -2.68 7.07 -15.78
N LYS A 181 -3.51 6.08 -16.13
CA LYS A 181 -4.52 5.59 -15.20
C LYS A 181 -3.82 4.80 -14.09
N LYS A 182 -4.29 4.94 -12.86
CA LYS A 182 -3.76 4.18 -11.72
C LYS A 182 -4.63 2.96 -11.47
N LEU A 183 -4.04 1.78 -11.49
CA LEU A 183 -4.70 0.51 -11.20
C LEU A 183 -4.20 -0.04 -9.88
N VAL A 184 -5.09 -0.21 -8.91
CA VAL A 184 -4.74 -0.80 -7.60
C VAL A 184 -5.18 -2.25 -7.60
N MET A 185 -4.30 -3.14 -7.20
CA MET A 185 -4.56 -4.57 -7.11
C MET A 185 -4.31 -5.09 -5.70
N LEU A 186 -5.01 -6.15 -5.35
CA LEU A 186 -4.77 -6.91 -4.13
C LEU A 186 -5.14 -8.37 -4.34
N TYR A 187 -4.54 -9.22 -3.53
CA TYR A 187 -4.86 -10.64 -3.50
C TYR A 187 -5.66 -10.97 -2.24
N VAL A 188 -6.82 -11.62 -2.40
CA VAL A 188 -7.65 -12.04 -1.27
C VAL A 188 -7.85 -13.55 -1.28
N ARG A 189 -7.78 -14.16 -0.10
CA ARG A 189 -8.08 -15.60 0.05
C ARG A 189 -9.57 -15.85 -0.11
N GLU A 190 -9.92 -17.01 -0.65
CA GLU A 190 -11.32 -17.37 -0.90
C GLU A 190 -12.15 -17.38 0.38
N ASN A 191 -11.61 -17.98 1.43
CA ASN A 191 -12.28 -18.15 2.72
C ASN A 191 -12.30 -16.89 3.58
N ASN A 192 -11.83 -15.74 3.06
CA ASN A 192 -11.81 -14.48 3.78
C ASN A 192 -12.92 -13.53 3.30
N ASP A 193 -14.16 -13.96 3.50
CA ASP A 193 -15.37 -13.22 3.10
C ASP A 193 -15.41 -11.81 3.69
N ILE A 194 -14.95 -11.66 4.94
CA ILE A 194 -14.90 -10.36 5.62
C ILE A 194 -13.97 -9.38 4.89
N ALA A 195 -12.78 -9.84 4.46
CA ALA A 195 -11.86 -8.99 3.72
C ALA A 195 -12.42 -8.69 2.31
N ARG A 196 -12.99 -9.70 1.64
CA ARG A 196 -13.60 -9.52 0.31
C ARG A 196 -14.71 -8.47 0.36
N GLU A 197 -15.67 -8.61 1.27
CA GLU A 197 -16.77 -7.66 1.46
C GLU A 197 -16.23 -6.24 1.76
N MET A 198 -15.18 -6.13 2.57
CA MET A 198 -14.53 -4.84 2.84
C MET A 198 -13.95 -4.21 1.58
N TYR A 199 -13.27 -4.99 0.73
CA TYR A 199 -12.69 -4.50 -0.52
C TYR A 199 -13.75 -4.17 -1.57
N GLU A 200 -14.78 -4.99 -1.72
CA GLU A 200 -15.91 -4.73 -2.63
C GLU A 200 -16.61 -3.42 -2.27
N LYS A 201 -16.87 -3.18 -0.97
CA LYS A 201 -17.42 -1.90 -0.49
C LYS A 201 -16.50 -0.70 -0.75
N ALA A 202 -15.20 -0.93 -0.89
CA ALA A 202 -14.25 0.11 -1.26
C ALA A 202 -14.18 0.35 -2.79
N GLY A 203 -14.85 -0.47 -3.59
CA GLY A 203 -14.91 -0.36 -5.05
C GLY A 203 -14.03 -1.37 -5.80
N PHE A 204 -13.40 -2.31 -5.10
CA PHE A 204 -12.63 -3.38 -5.76
C PHE A 204 -13.56 -4.39 -6.43
N VAL A 205 -13.15 -4.89 -7.59
CA VAL A 205 -13.86 -5.90 -8.37
C VAL A 205 -12.98 -7.14 -8.48
N ALA A 206 -13.58 -8.32 -8.36
CA ALA A 206 -12.88 -9.59 -8.55
C ALA A 206 -12.46 -9.78 -10.01
N GLU A 207 -11.21 -10.18 -10.23
CA GLU A 207 -10.67 -10.49 -11.56
C GLU A 207 -11.03 -11.93 -11.93
N LYS A 208 -11.84 -12.10 -12.98
CA LYS A 208 -12.37 -13.40 -13.41
C LYS A 208 -11.35 -14.27 -14.14
N ASP A 209 -10.28 -13.66 -14.66
CA ASP A 209 -9.32 -14.31 -15.55
C ASP A 209 -8.03 -14.76 -14.82
N ALA A 210 -8.06 -14.85 -13.50
CA ALA A 210 -6.97 -15.48 -12.77
C ALA A 210 -7.01 -16.99 -13.09
N VAL A 211 -6.29 -17.39 -14.14
CA VAL A 211 -6.10 -18.79 -14.55
C VAL A 211 -5.44 -19.53 -13.38
N LEU A 212 -6.25 -20.06 -12.49
CA LEU A 212 -5.82 -21.05 -11.53
C LEU A 212 -5.75 -22.35 -12.32
N ASN A 213 -4.53 -22.81 -12.59
CA ASN A 213 -4.31 -24.16 -13.08
C ASN A 213 -5.14 -25.09 -12.19
N GLU A 214 -6.08 -25.82 -12.82
CA GLU A 214 -7.00 -26.79 -12.22
C GLU A 214 -6.23 -27.96 -11.61
N VAL A 215 -5.49 -27.69 -10.54
CA VAL A 215 -4.97 -28.72 -9.66
C VAL A 215 -6.03 -28.84 -8.57
N ASP A 216 -6.79 -29.92 -8.66
CA ASP A 216 -7.90 -30.27 -7.78
C ASP A 216 -7.56 -30.00 -6.29
N ASP A 217 -8.51 -29.38 -5.57
CA ASP A 217 -8.51 -29.02 -4.13
C ASP A 217 -7.83 -27.71 -3.66
N VAL A 218 -7.37 -26.82 -4.54
CA VAL A 218 -6.75 -25.56 -4.10
C VAL A 218 -7.79 -24.45 -3.92
N GLU A 219 -7.94 -23.96 -2.67
CA GLU A 219 -8.71 -22.77 -2.27
C GLU A 219 -8.67 -21.66 -3.35
N ILE A 220 -9.81 -21.28 -3.92
CA ILE A 220 -9.97 -20.36 -5.06
C ILE A 220 -9.73 -18.92 -4.59
N SER A 221 -8.48 -18.63 -4.27
CA SER A 221 -8.02 -17.32 -3.85
C SER A 221 -7.76 -16.46 -5.10
N GLY A 222 -8.24 -15.21 -5.09
CA GLY A 222 -8.37 -14.41 -6.30
C GLY A 222 -7.76 -13.01 -6.21
N TRP A 223 -7.38 -12.48 -7.37
CA TRP A 223 -7.03 -11.07 -7.51
C TRP A 223 -8.30 -10.21 -7.51
N MET A 224 -8.20 -9.03 -6.91
CA MET A 224 -9.18 -7.96 -7.04
C MET A 224 -8.46 -6.70 -7.51
N SER A 225 -9.15 -5.89 -8.30
CA SER A 225 -8.61 -4.63 -8.83
C SER A 225 -9.57 -3.45 -8.65
N MET A 226 -9.03 -2.24 -8.68
CA MET A 226 -9.78 -1.00 -8.66
C MET A 226 -9.03 0.08 -9.45
N TYR A 227 -9.74 0.76 -10.34
CA TYR A 227 -9.22 1.95 -11.01
C TYR A 227 -9.35 3.19 -10.12
N ILE A 228 -8.28 3.95 -10.03
CA ILE A 228 -8.27 5.27 -9.41
C ILE A 228 -8.24 6.33 -10.52
N ASN A 229 -9.28 7.16 -10.55
CA ASN A 229 -9.31 8.37 -11.37
C ASN A 229 -8.63 9.51 -10.61
N ASN A 230 -7.69 10.18 -11.28
CA ASN A 230 -7.06 11.43 -10.82
C ASN A 230 -7.98 12.64 -10.99
#